data_AF-A0A849FWJ7-F1
#
_entry.id   AF-A0A849FWJ7-F1
#
_cell.length_a   1.000
_cell.length_b   1.000
_cell.length_c   1.000
_cell.angle_alpha   90.00
_cell.angle_beta   90.00
_cell.angle_gamma   90.00
#
_symmetry.space_group_name_H-M   'P 1'
#
loop_
_entity.id
_entity.type
_entity.pdbx_description
1 polymer ?
#
loop_
_entity_poly.entity_id
_entity_poly.type
_entity_poly.pdbx_seq_one_letter_code
_entity_poly.pdbx_strand_id
1 'polypeptide(L)'
;PDGVARAMNACILFLPQLHGKAVRTVEGVCAPDGTLHPVQDAMVRHHGSQCGFCTPGFITTMAAAHANGATDHDDQLAGNLCRCTGYAPIIRAAEAAKSASVPGWMEEDLSALDIVLPPSFLLPESSNELAGWYVDHPDATLVAGATDVGLWVTKQLRDLGEVAFLGRCADLQQIEIGLETIRIGAVCNMNAVREALAPLHPSFGELIRRYGSVQVRNAATIGGNIANGSPIGDSPPALIALGATLHLRRGRDRRNLPLEEFFIEYGKQDRAEGEFIEAVSFPLQPDRLRCYKLSKRFDQDISAVCGCFSITVAHGVVTRVRIAFGGMAGTPKRAANVEAELIGQRWSEETVTAALPAFAEDFSPMSDMRASAEYRLEAARNMLLRYFHEDAGAAVNVLEVTP
;
A
#
# COMPACT_ATOMS: atom_id res chain seq x y z
N PRO A 1 -5.38 3.62 19.58
CA PRO A 1 -6.67 3.13 20.14
C PRO A 1 -6.76 1.61 20.21
N ASP A 2 -6.24 0.91 19.21
CA ASP A 2 -6.26 -0.56 19.11
C ASP A 2 -5.13 -1.29 19.85
N GLY A 3 -4.25 -0.56 20.55
CA GLY A 3 -3.15 -1.15 21.33
C GLY A 3 -1.99 -1.73 20.52
N VAL A 4 -2.07 -1.71 19.18
CA VAL A 4 -1.04 -2.31 18.30
C VAL A 4 0.14 -1.35 18.13
N ALA A 5 1.35 -1.83 18.45
CA ALA A 5 2.58 -1.09 18.22
C ALA A 5 2.89 -1.03 16.72
N ARG A 6 3.16 0.17 16.19
CA ARG A 6 3.46 0.37 14.77
C ARG A 6 4.78 1.11 14.61
N ALA A 7 5.74 0.48 13.94
CA ALA A 7 6.92 1.17 13.47
C ALA A 7 6.53 2.12 12.33
N MET A 8 6.97 3.37 12.40
CA MET A 8 6.63 4.44 11.46
C MET A 8 7.86 5.30 11.15
N ASN A 9 7.89 5.92 9.97
CA ASN A 9 8.97 6.83 9.59
C ASN A 9 8.71 8.23 10.13
N ALA A 10 9.45 8.65 11.16
CA ALA A 10 9.26 9.95 11.81
C ALA A 10 9.47 11.16 10.88
N CYS A 11 10.26 11.03 9.81
CA CYS A 11 10.58 12.13 8.89
C CYS A 11 9.41 12.64 8.04
N ILE A 12 8.33 11.86 7.94
CA ILE A 12 7.14 12.16 7.13
C ILE A 12 5.86 12.22 7.97
N LEU A 13 5.98 12.05 9.29
CA LEU A 13 4.87 12.19 10.23
C LEU A 13 4.77 13.62 10.74
N PHE A 14 3.56 14.14 10.75
CA PHE A 14 3.24 15.42 11.36
C PHE A 14 2.78 15.22 12.81
N LEU A 15 3.13 16.16 13.70
CA LEU A 15 2.74 16.12 15.11
C LEU A 15 1.23 15.92 15.34
N PRO A 16 0.30 16.57 14.60
CA PRO A 16 -1.13 16.34 14.78
C PRO A 16 -1.57 14.88 14.54
N GLN A 17 -0.86 14.13 13.70
CA GLN A 17 -1.16 12.70 13.49
C GLN A 17 -0.86 11.84 14.73
N LEU A 18 -0.08 12.36 15.69
CA LEU A 18 0.31 11.67 16.93
C LEU A 18 -0.59 12.02 18.11
N HIS A 19 -1.57 12.90 17.93
CA HIS A 19 -2.50 13.26 18.98
C HIS A 19 -3.25 12.02 19.50
N GLY A 20 -3.22 11.80 20.82
CA GLY A 20 -3.81 10.63 21.47
C GLY A 20 -3.07 9.31 21.23
N LYS A 21 -1.76 9.36 20.93
CA LYS A 21 -0.91 8.17 20.74
C LYS A 21 0.28 8.20 21.70
N ALA A 22 0.71 7.02 22.15
CA ALA A 22 2.01 6.84 22.80
C ALA A 22 3.11 6.73 21.73
N VAL A 23 4.22 7.43 21.94
CA VAL A 23 5.36 7.47 21.00
C VAL A 23 6.60 6.96 21.71
N ARG A 24 7.20 5.91 21.14
CA ARG A 24 8.46 5.34 21.62
C ARG A 24 9.56 5.50 20.59
N THR A 25 10.65 6.13 21.00
CA THR A 25 11.90 6.24 20.22
C THR A 25 12.93 5.22 20.73
N VAL A 26 14.12 5.17 20.12
CA VAL A 26 15.14 4.17 20.46
C VAL A 26 15.58 4.26 21.94
N GLU A 27 15.61 5.47 22.49
CA GLU A 27 16.00 5.77 23.86
C GLU A 27 15.00 5.22 24.89
N GLY A 28 13.75 5.02 24.47
CA GLY A 28 12.67 4.46 25.30
C GLY A 28 12.46 2.95 25.14
N VAL A 29 13.35 2.24 24.41
CA VAL A 29 13.24 0.77 24.24
C VAL A 29 13.84 0.02 25.44
N CYS A 30 14.88 0.56 26.06
CA CYS A 30 15.40 0.00 27.31
C CYS A 30 14.48 0.34 28.50
N ALA A 31 14.52 -0.48 29.54
CA ALA A 31 13.81 -0.21 30.78
C ALA A 31 14.37 1.06 31.47
N PRO A 32 13.58 1.72 32.35
CA PRO A 32 14.03 2.89 33.10
C PRO A 32 15.29 2.66 33.96
N ASP A 33 15.54 1.41 34.39
CA ASP A 33 16.72 1.02 35.16
C ASP A 33 17.95 0.69 34.30
N GLY A 34 17.84 0.81 32.97
CA GLY A 34 18.89 0.51 32.01
C GLY A 34 18.89 -0.92 31.48
N THR A 35 17.96 -1.78 31.91
CA THR A 35 17.84 -3.14 31.38
C THR A 35 17.54 -3.10 29.87
N LEU A 36 18.36 -3.78 29.07
CA LEU A 36 18.17 -3.83 27.62
C LEU A 36 16.94 -4.66 27.23
N HIS A 37 16.24 -4.22 26.20
CA HIS A 37 15.24 -5.04 25.54
C HIS A 37 15.92 -6.26 24.87
N PRO A 38 15.27 -7.45 24.81
CA PRO A 38 15.85 -8.65 24.18
C PRO A 38 16.44 -8.42 22.78
N VAL A 39 15.77 -7.62 21.95
CA VAL A 39 16.26 -7.18 20.64
C VAL A 39 17.58 -6.39 20.70
N GLN A 40 17.74 -5.45 21.66
CA GLN A 40 18.97 -4.68 21.81
C GLN A 40 20.14 -5.58 22.20
N ASP A 41 19.90 -6.46 23.16
CA ASP A 41 20.88 -7.43 23.63
C ASP A 41 21.28 -8.44 22.53
N ALA A 42 20.30 -8.96 21.77
CA ALA A 42 20.56 -9.83 20.62
C ALA A 42 21.38 -9.12 19.53
N MET A 43 21.10 -7.85 19.24
CA MET A 43 21.87 -7.08 18.26
C MET A 43 23.34 -6.92 18.63
N VAL A 44 23.64 -6.78 19.92
CA VAL A 44 25.03 -6.77 20.42
C VAL A 44 25.67 -8.15 20.21
N ARG A 45 25.01 -9.22 20.67
CA ARG A 45 25.57 -10.59 20.64
C ARG A 45 25.78 -11.15 19.24
N HIS A 46 24.93 -10.78 18.28
CA HIS A 46 25.00 -11.27 16.91
C HIS A 46 25.76 -10.34 15.96
N HIS A 47 26.42 -9.31 16.48
CA HIS A 47 27.13 -8.30 15.68
C HIS A 47 26.22 -7.64 14.63
N GLY A 48 24.98 -7.36 15.00
CA GLY A 48 23.96 -6.74 14.14
C GLY A 48 24.23 -5.27 13.81
N SER A 49 25.37 -4.72 14.25
CA SER A 49 25.77 -3.34 14.02
C SER A 49 27.26 -3.26 13.65
N GLN A 50 27.59 -2.30 12.78
CA GLN A 50 28.98 -1.90 12.49
C GLN A 50 29.14 -0.39 12.74
N CYS A 51 28.76 0.46 11.77
CA CYS A 51 28.85 1.92 11.94
C CYS A 51 27.84 2.50 12.95
N GLY A 52 26.82 1.73 13.33
CA GLY A 52 25.80 2.12 14.31
C GLY A 52 24.68 3.02 13.78
N PHE A 53 24.85 3.67 12.62
CA PHE A 53 23.91 4.71 12.17
C PHE A 53 22.48 4.20 11.93
N CYS A 54 22.32 3.04 11.29
CA CYS A 54 21.00 2.46 11.04
C CYS A 54 20.41 1.72 12.26
N THR A 55 21.23 1.45 13.28
CA THR A 55 20.88 0.58 14.41
C THR A 55 19.62 1.07 15.15
N PRO A 56 19.44 2.38 15.45
CA PRO A 56 18.20 2.86 16.07
C PRO A 56 16.91 2.49 15.32
N GLY A 57 16.92 2.62 13.98
CA GLY A 57 15.77 2.27 13.16
C GLY A 57 15.48 0.76 13.17
N PHE A 58 16.53 -0.06 13.12
CA PHE A 58 16.40 -1.51 13.24
C PHE A 58 15.87 -1.92 14.62
N ILE A 59 16.40 -1.35 15.72
CA ILE A 59 15.96 -1.64 17.09
C ILE A 59 14.49 -1.30 17.28
N THR A 60 14.06 -0.10 16.89
CA THR A 60 12.66 0.33 17.04
C THR A 60 11.71 -0.52 16.20
N THR A 61 12.11 -0.89 14.98
CA THR A 61 11.30 -1.76 14.11
C THR A 61 11.19 -3.18 14.67
N MET A 62 12.30 -3.78 15.08
CA MET A 62 12.31 -5.11 15.69
C MET A 62 11.61 -5.15 17.04
N ALA A 63 11.67 -4.09 17.85
CA ALA A 63 10.94 -4.01 19.11
C ALA A 63 9.42 -3.95 18.88
N ALA A 64 8.96 -3.21 17.87
CA ALA A 64 7.55 -3.20 17.47
C ALA A 64 7.10 -4.58 16.92
N ALA A 65 7.92 -5.20 16.05
CA ALA A 65 7.66 -6.55 15.56
C ALA A 65 7.59 -7.59 16.69
N HIS A 66 8.53 -7.54 17.64
CA HIS A 66 8.56 -8.40 18.82
C HIS A 66 7.32 -8.20 19.71
N ALA A 67 6.91 -6.96 19.97
CA ALA A 67 5.70 -6.66 20.74
C ALA A 67 4.43 -7.24 20.08
N ASN A 68 4.39 -7.32 18.75
CA ASN A 68 3.27 -7.89 17.99
C ASN A 68 3.43 -9.40 17.71
N GLY A 69 4.52 -10.04 18.15
CA GLY A 69 4.81 -11.44 17.85
C GLY A 69 5.11 -11.73 16.37
N ALA A 70 5.48 -10.71 15.58
CA ALA A 70 5.75 -10.85 14.15
C ALA A 70 7.10 -11.55 13.88
N THR A 71 7.08 -12.54 12.99
CA THR A 71 8.23 -13.38 12.63
C THR A 71 8.64 -13.26 11.15
N ASP A 72 7.90 -12.49 10.36
CA ASP A 72 8.18 -12.18 8.95
C ASP A 72 9.29 -11.12 8.82
N HIS A 73 10.48 -11.39 9.37
CA HIS A 73 11.54 -10.40 9.54
C HIS A 73 12.00 -9.73 8.24
N ASP A 74 12.00 -10.44 7.11
CA ASP A 74 12.34 -9.85 5.81
C ASP A 74 11.35 -8.73 5.42
N ASP A 75 10.05 -8.94 5.65
CA ASP A 75 9.01 -7.94 5.41
C ASP A 75 9.10 -6.78 6.41
N GLN A 76 9.22 -7.09 7.70
CA GLN A 76 9.29 -6.10 8.79
C GLN A 76 10.48 -5.15 8.59
N LEU A 77 11.62 -5.69 8.15
CA LEU A 77 12.89 -4.96 8.04
C LEU A 77 13.18 -4.43 6.64
N ALA A 78 12.34 -4.70 5.63
CA ALA A 78 12.52 -4.21 4.27
C ALA A 78 12.70 -2.68 4.18
N GLY A 79 12.11 -1.93 5.11
CA GLY A 79 12.24 -0.47 5.20
C GLY A 79 13.50 0.05 5.90
N ASN A 80 14.29 -0.83 6.52
CA ASN A 80 15.50 -0.50 7.25
C ASN A 80 16.73 -0.84 6.40
N LEU A 81 17.41 0.17 5.88
CA LEU A 81 18.56 -0.04 5.02
C LEU A 81 19.85 -0.12 5.84
N CYS A 82 20.63 -1.17 5.61
CA CYS A 82 21.99 -1.30 6.15
C CYS A 82 23.00 -1.47 5.01
N ARG A 83 24.08 -0.68 5.04
CA ARG A 83 25.15 -0.78 4.04
C ARG A 83 26.39 -1.52 4.52
N CYS A 84 26.49 -1.78 5.82
CA CYS A 84 27.71 -2.31 6.44
C CYS A 84 27.60 -3.82 6.71
N THR A 85 26.49 -4.27 7.28
CA THR A 85 26.40 -5.62 7.88
C THR A 85 26.09 -6.74 6.89
N GLY A 86 25.56 -6.42 5.71
CA GLY A 86 25.03 -7.42 4.78
C GLY A 86 23.75 -8.12 5.28
N TYR A 87 23.03 -7.54 6.25
CA TYR A 87 21.75 -8.00 6.84
C TYR A 87 21.79 -9.32 7.64
N ALA A 88 22.55 -10.34 7.23
CA ALA A 88 22.61 -11.63 7.90
C ALA A 88 22.80 -11.60 9.45
N PRO A 89 23.68 -10.76 10.05
CA PRO A 89 23.76 -10.67 11.51
C PRO A 89 22.53 -10.03 12.17
N ILE A 90 21.81 -9.16 11.46
CA ILE A 90 20.58 -8.52 11.95
C ILE A 90 19.44 -9.55 11.99
N ILE A 91 19.29 -10.35 10.93
CA ILE A 91 18.31 -11.45 10.89
C ILE A 91 18.57 -12.45 12.02
N ARG A 92 19.84 -12.83 12.25
CA ARG A 92 20.20 -13.68 13.40
C ARG A 92 19.79 -13.06 14.75
N ALA A 93 19.92 -11.75 14.91
CA ALA A 93 19.49 -11.06 16.12
C ALA A 93 17.96 -11.06 16.29
N ALA A 94 17.21 -10.79 15.22
CA ALA A 94 15.74 -10.83 15.25
C ALA A 94 15.23 -12.24 15.61
N GLU A 95 15.79 -13.26 14.96
CA GLU A 95 15.48 -14.67 15.22
C GLU A 95 15.81 -15.11 16.64
N ALA A 96 16.92 -14.64 17.21
CA ALA A 96 17.31 -14.94 18.58
C ALA A 96 16.40 -14.26 19.61
N ALA A 97 15.89 -13.06 19.30
CA ALA A 97 15.01 -12.31 20.18
C ALA A 97 13.56 -12.82 20.15
N LYS A 98 13.12 -13.51 19.09
CA LYS A 98 11.71 -13.86 18.86
C LYS A 98 11.05 -14.69 19.96
N SER A 99 11.83 -15.51 20.68
CA SER A 99 11.33 -16.40 21.73
C SER A 99 11.38 -15.79 23.12
N ALA A 100 11.97 -14.61 23.27
CA ALA A 100 11.95 -13.89 24.53
C ALA A 100 10.54 -13.38 24.83
N SER A 101 10.19 -13.24 26.11
CA SER A 101 8.95 -12.58 26.50
C SER A 101 9.03 -11.09 26.15
N VAL A 102 7.94 -10.52 25.64
CA VAL A 102 7.79 -9.06 25.53
C VAL A 102 7.90 -8.45 26.93
N PRO A 103 8.86 -7.53 27.17
CA PRO A 103 9.01 -6.96 28.49
C PRO A 103 7.82 -6.08 28.90
N GLY A 104 7.38 -6.16 30.15
CA GLY A 104 6.20 -5.42 30.63
C GLY A 104 6.33 -3.89 30.53
N TRP A 105 7.55 -3.33 30.55
CA TRP A 105 7.76 -1.89 30.34
C TRP A 105 7.51 -1.42 28.89
N MET A 106 7.36 -2.37 27.96
CA MET A 106 6.95 -2.06 26.58
C MET A 106 5.44 -1.84 26.47
N GLU A 107 4.66 -2.20 27.48
CA GLU A 107 3.25 -1.85 27.57
C GLU A 107 3.11 -0.35 27.87
N GLU A 108 2.14 0.30 27.22
CA GLU A 108 1.88 1.74 27.37
C GLU A 108 0.60 1.95 28.16
N ASP A 109 0.64 2.80 29.19
CA ASP A 109 -0.58 3.26 29.87
C ASP A 109 -1.22 4.39 29.05
N LEU A 110 -2.22 4.03 28.25
CA LEU A 110 -2.93 4.97 27.38
C LEU A 110 -3.93 5.85 28.15
N SER A 111 -4.19 5.58 29.44
CA SER A 111 -5.14 6.36 30.24
C SER A 111 -4.66 7.79 30.54
N ALA A 112 -3.34 8.03 30.45
CA ALA A 112 -2.73 9.34 30.68
C ALA A 112 -2.75 10.28 29.45
N LEU A 113 -3.30 9.84 28.32
CA LEU A 113 -3.32 10.62 27.06
C LEU A 113 -4.42 11.71 27.01
N ASP A 114 -5.17 11.91 28.09
CA ASP A 114 -6.23 12.92 28.23
C ASP A 114 -5.67 14.31 28.58
N ILE A 115 -4.99 14.97 27.64
CA ILE A 115 -4.71 16.42 27.73
C ILE A 115 -4.93 17.09 26.37
N VAL A 116 -5.96 17.94 26.28
CA VAL A 116 -6.35 18.64 25.05
C VAL A 116 -6.04 20.14 25.16
N LEU A 117 -5.11 20.63 24.34
CA LEU A 117 -5.24 21.96 23.75
C LEU A 117 -5.94 21.78 22.39
N PRO A 118 -6.95 22.60 22.05
CA PRO A 118 -7.56 22.54 20.73
C PRO A 118 -6.48 22.83 19.67
N PRO A 119 -6.24 21.92 18.72
CA PRO A 119 -5.22 22.15 17.71
C PRO A 119 -5.64 23.29 16.78
N SER A 120 -4.67 24.01 16.22
CA SER A 120 -4.88 24.98 15.14
C SER A 120 -5.22 24.33 13.79
N PHE A 121 -5.51 23.03 13.77
CA PHE A 121 -5.74 22.20 12.59
C PHE A 121 -7.00 21.37 12.78
N LEU A 122 -7.70 21.04 11.69
CA LEU A 122 -8.87 20.16 11.78
C LEU A 122 -8.44 18.70 11.99
N LEU A 123 -9.02 18.04 12.99
CA LEU A 123 -8.88 16.61 13.28
C LEU A 123 -10.28 15.97 13.30
N PRO A 124 -10.93 15.80 12.14
CA PRO A 124 -12.32 15.36 12.11
C PRO A 124 -12.44 13.93 12.66
N GLU A 125 -13.46 13.70 13.50
CA GLU A 125 -13.74 12.40 14.10
C GLU A 125 -14.71 11.56 13.26
N SER A 126 -15.36 12.17 12.26
CA SER A 126 -16.28 11.50 11.34
C SER A 126 -16.24 12.08 9.94
N SER A 127 -16.66 11.28 8.96
CA SER A 127 -16.86 11.73 7.58
C SER A 127 -17.85 12.88 7.45
N ASN A 128 -18.82 13.01 8.39
CA ASN A 128 -19.77 14.12 8.42
C ASN A 128 -19.10 15.45 8.78
N GLU A 129 -18.22 15.44 9.78
CA GLU A 129 -17.46 16.62 10.19
C GLU A 129 -16.51 17.06 9.07
N LEU A 130 -15.77 16.10 8.50
CA LEU A 130 -14.91 16.36 7.34
C LEU A 130 -15.70 16.95 6.17
N ALA A 131 -16.84 16.35 5.83
CA ALA A 131 -17.64 16.80 4.69
C ALA A 131 -18.24 18.18 4.90
N GLY A 132 -18.64 18.52 6.14
CA GLY A 132 -19.12 19.86 6.49
C GLY A 132 -18.02 20.91 6.34
N TRP A 133 -16.84 20.62 6.88
CA TRP A 133 -15.72 21.57 6.84
C TRP A 133 -15.14 21.73 5.43
N TYR A 134 -14.94 20.64 4.68
CA TYR A 134 -14.20 20.68 3.41
C TYR A 134 -14.97 21.34 2.26
N VAL A 135 -16.30 21.47 2.37
CA VAL A 135 -17.10 22.28 1.42
C VAL A 135 -16.75 23.76 1.55
N ASP A 136 -16.51 24.24 2.78
CA ASP A 136 -16.18 25.64 3.07
C ASP A 136 -14.68 25.95 2.90
N HIS A 137 -13.84 24.91 2.86
CA HIS A 137 -12.38 25.00 2.73
C HIS A 137 -11.86 24.13 1.58
N PRO A 138 -12.35 24.35 0.32
CA PRO A 138 -12.09 23.44 -0.80
C PRO A 138 -10.62 23.39 -1.24
N ASP A 139 -9.82 24.41 -0.90
CA ASP A 139 -8.39 24.50 -1.20
C ASP A 139 -7.51 23.83 -0.13
N ALA A 140 -8.11 23.33 0.96
CA ALA A 140 -7.36 22.73 2.05
C ALA A 140 -6.66 21.43 1.64
N THR A 141 -5.48 21.21 2.19
CA THR A 141 -4.74 19.96 2.01
C THR A 141 -5.26 18.90 2.97
N LEU A 142 -5.89 17.86 2.41
CA LEU A 142 -6.28 16.69 3.20
C LEU A 142 -5.06 15.75 3.42
N VAL A 143 -4.77 15.43 4.68
CA VAL A 143 -3.65 14.57 5.07
C VAL A 143 -4.16 13.32 5.77
N ALA A 144 -4.08 12.17 5.09
CA ALA A 144 -4.31 10.87 5.70
C ALA A 144 -2.99 10.31 6.30
N GLY A 145 -2.28 9.49 5.53
CA GLY A 145 -1.04 8.84 5.95
C GLY A 145 0.23 9.72 5.84
N ALA A 146 0.14 10.86 5.17
CA ALA A 146 1.26 11.78 4.89
C ALA A 146 2.44 11.18 4.08
N THR A 147 2.33 9.96 3.55
CA THR A 147 3.46 9.28 2.88
C THR A 147 3.86 9.90 1.55
N ASP A 148 2.95 10.62 0.89
CA ASP A 148 3.24 11.47 -0.27
C ASP A 148 3.38 12.95 0.16
N VAL A 149 2.39 13.48 0.91
CA VAL A 149 2.35 14.89 1.32
C VAL A 149 3.57 15.31 2.16
N GLY A 150 4.09 14.42 3.02
CA GLY A 150 5.31 14.69 3.79
C GLY A 150 6.53 15.00 2.90
N LEU A 151 6.55 14.49 1.67
CA LEU A 151 7.61 14.80 0.70
C LEU A 151 7.45 16.18 0.06
N TRP A 152 6.23 16.71 0.00
CA TRP A 152 6.00 18.09 -0.44
C TRP A 152 6.68 19.08 0.49
N VAL A 153 6.64 18.83 1.80
CA VAL A 153 7.34 19.65 2.79
C VAL A 153 8.84 19.32 2.80
N THR A 154 9.21 18.07 2.99
CA THR A 154 10.63 17.71 3.24
C THR A 154 11.54 17.77 2.03
N LYS A 155 11.00 17.59 0.81
CA LYS A 155 11.79 17.60 -0.44
C LYS A 155 11.45 18.76 -1.35
N GLN A 156 10.19 19.18 -1.40
CA GLN A 156 9.77 20.28 -2.25
C GLN A 156 9.69 21.62 -1.50
N LEU A 157 9.90 21.62 -0.18
CA LEU A 157 9.87 22.81 0.69
C LEU A 157 8.57 23.62 0.55
N ARG A 158 7.45 22.94 0.27
CA ARG A 158 6.14 23.56 0.14
C ARG A 158 5.53 23.84 1.51
N ASP A 159 4.86 24.99 1.61
CA ASP A 159 3.87 25.24 2.64
C ASP A 159 2.55 24.55 2.25
N LEU A 160 1.90 23.89 3.20
CA LEU A 160 0.65 23.17 2.97
C LEU A 160 -0.60 24.05 3.13
N GLY A 161 -0.43 25.26 3.69
CA GLY A 161 -1.54 26.16 4.01
C GLY A 161 -2.48 25.55 5.04
N GLU A 162 -3.77 25.54 4.73
CA GLU A 162 -4.79 24.94 5.58
C GLU A 162 -4.81 23.42 5.45
N VAL A 163 -4.86 22.70 6.58
CA VAL A 163 -4.69 21.24 6.62
C VAL A 163 -5.74 20.59 7.51
N ALA A 164 -6.31 19.48 7.02
CA ALA A 164 -7.13 18.56 7.81
C ALA A 164 -6.47 17.17 7.88
N PHE A 165 -6.37 16.62 9.09
CA PHE A 165 -5.74 15.31 9.35
C PHE A 165 -6.80 14.23 9.58
N LEU A 166 -6.93 13.31 8.63
CA LEU A 166 -8.07 12.40 8.54
C LEU A 166 -8.01 11.18 9.48
N GLY A 167 -6.89 11.01 10.20
CA GLY A 167 -6.58 9.80 10.98
C GLY A 167 -7.52 9.52 12.17
N ARG A 168 -8.45 10.42 12.49
CA ARG A 168 -9.48 10.24 13.53
C ARG A 168 -10.89 9.96 12.96
N CYS A 169 -11.10 10.04 11.64
CA CYS A 169 -12.37 9.68 11.02
C CYS A 169 -12.59 8.16 11.11
N ALA A 170 -13.22 7.69 12.19
CA ALA A 170 -13.35 6.27 12.48
C ALA A 170 -14.22 5.54 11.45
N ASP A 171 -15.24 6.20 10.91
CA ASP A 171 -16.12 5.68 9.87
C ASP A 171 -15.43 5.54 8.49
N LEU A 172 -14.36 6.30 8.24
CA LEU A 172 -13.53 6.15 7.03
C LEU A 172 -12.43 5.08 7.17
N GLN A 173 -12.34 4.41 8.32
CA GLN A 173 -11.34 3.37 8.61
C GLN A 173 -11.93 1.94 8.62
N GLN A 174 -13.17 1.79 8.19
CA GLN A 174 -13.88 0.51 8.19
C GLN A 174 -13.62 -0.30 6.91
N ILE A 175 -13.48 -1.62 7.08
CA ILE A 175 -13.49 -2.59 5.99
C ILE A 175 -14.69 -3.51 6.22
N GLU A 176 -15.61 -3.56 5.27
CA GLU A 176 -16.84 -4.34 5.34
C GLU A 176 -16.79 -5.42 4.26
N ILE A 177 -16.75 -6.69 4.68
CA ILE A 177 -16.85 -7.85 3.78
C ILE A 177 -18.28 -8.38 3.88
N GLY A 178 -19.12 -7.99 2.91
CA GLY A 178 -20.50 -8.44 2.80
C GLY A 178 -20.64 -9.72 1.97
N LEU A 179 -21.89 -10.14 1.72
CA LEU A 179 -22.20 -11.32 0.90
C LEU A 179 -21.99 -11.09 -0.60
N GLU A 180 -22.09 -9.84 -1.06
CA GLU A 180 -22.02 -9.49 -2.48
C GLU A 180 -20.91 -8.49 -2.79
N THR A 181 -20.47 -7.71 -1.81
CA THR A 181 -19.53 -6.60 -2.00
C THR A 181 -18.54 -6.52 -0.86
N ILE A 182 -17.33 -6.06 -1.18
CA ILE A 182 -16.32 -5.66 -0.22
C ILE A 182 -16.19 -4.14 -0.33
N ARG A 183 -16.31 -3.44 0.79
CA ARG A 183 -16.17 -1.97 0.88
C ARG A 183 -15.00 -1.63 1.80
N ILE A 184 -14.16 -0.70 1.36
CA ILE A 184 -12.95 -0.27 2.06
C ILE A 184 -13.00 1.25 2.21
N GLY A 185 -13.03 1.72 3.45
CA GLY A 185 -12.98 3.15 3.78
C GLY A 185 -11.67 3.80 3.33
N ALA A 186 -11.73 5.06 2.92
CA ALA A 186 -10.59 5.77 2.34
C ALA A 186 -9.36 5.89 3.25
N VAL A 187 -9.55 5.83 4.57
CA VAL A 187 -8.49 6.01 5.58
C VAL A 187 -7.97 4.66 6.10
N CYS A 188 -8.46 3.52 5.60
CA CYS A 188 -7.88 2.22 5.90
C CYS A 188 -6.40 2.17 5.47
N ASN A 189 -5.52 1.84 6.42
CA ASN A 189 -4.09 1.73 6.13
C ASN A 189 -3.79 0.47 5.29
N MET A 190 -2.69 0.48 4.56
CA MET A 190 -2.38 -0.60 3.62
C MET A 190 -2.13 -1.96 4.31
N ASN A 191 -1.66 -2.00 5.57
CA ASN A 191 -1.54 -3.28 6.28
C ASN A 191 -2.91 -3.87 6.63
N ALA A 192 -3.87 -3.06 7.08
CA ALA A 192 -5.25 -3.51 7.32
C ALA A 192 -5.93 -3.98 6.02
N VAL A 193 -5.70 -3.28 4.91
CA VAL A 193 -6.19 -3.70 3.59
C VAL A 193 -5.57 -5.04 3.17
N ARG A 194 -4.26 -5.24 3.37
CA ARG A 194 -3.58 -6.52 3.11
C ARG A 194 -4.19 -7.65 3.95
N GLU A 195 -4.34 -7.44 5.24
CA GLU A 195 -4.86 -8.44 6.17
C GLU A 195 -6.27 -8.88 5.79
N ALA A 196 -7.14 -7.93 5.44
CA ALA A 196 -8.51 -8.22 5.03
C ALA A 196 -8.58 -8.91 3.65
N LEU A 197 -7.74 -8.53 2.69
CA LEU A 197 -7.86 -9.00 1.31
C LEU A 197 -6.99 -10.20 0.97
N ALA A 198 -5.88 -10.46 1.66
CA ALA A 198 -5.00 -11.58 1.35
C ALA A 198 -5.70 -12.95 1.40
N PRO A 199 -6.65 -13.23 2.31
CA PRO A 199 -7.40 -14.50 2.30
C PRO A 199 -8.34 -14.66 1.10
N LEU A 200 -8.80 -13.55 0.51
CA LEU A 200 -9.77 -13.53 -0.58
C LEU A 200 -9.09 -13.41 -1.95
N HIS A 201 -8.02 -12.63 -2.01
CA HIS A 201 -7.23 -12.33 -3.20
C HIS A 201 -5.73 -12.37 -2.84
N PRO A 202 -5.12 -13.56 -2.72
CA PRO A 202 -3.74 -13.72 -2.26
C PRO A 202 -2.73 -12.91 -3.09
N SER A 203 -2.94 -12.82 -4.40
CA SER A 203 -2.07 -12.05 -5.28
C SER A 203 -2.13 -10.53 -5.01
N PHE A 204 -3.29 -10.01 -4.58
CA PHE A 204 -3.39 -8.62 -4.13
C PHE A 204 -2.70 -8.44 -2.76
N GLY A 205 -2.81 -9.44 -1.87
CA GLY A 205 -2.05 -9.49 -0.63
C GLY A 205 -0.53 -9.40 -0.86
N GLU A 206 0.00 -10.14 -1.85
CA GLU A 206 1.41 -10.10 -2.25
C GLU A 206 1.81 -8.74 -2.88
N LEU A 207 0.94 -8.16 -3.72
CA LEU A 207 1.16 -6.82 -4.25
C LEU A 207 1.32 -5.80 -3.11
N ILE A 208 0.46 -5.88 -2.09
CA ILE A 208 0.54 -4.99 -0.93
C ILE A 208 1.72 -5.34 -0.03
N ARG A 209 2.14 -6.60 0.11
CA ARG A 209 3.39 -6.97 0.81
C ARG A 209 4.58 -6.19 0.25
N ARG A 210 4.61 -5.98 -1.07
CA ARG A 210 5.62 -5.20 -1.79
C ARG A 210 5.29 -3.71 -1.95
N TYR A 211 4.21 -3.21 -1.35
CA TYR A 211 3.85 -1.79 -1.32
C TYR A 211 4.70 -1.07 -0.28
N GLY A 212 5.61 -0.20 -0.70
CA GLY A 212 6.51 0.52 0.21
C GLY A 212 7.25 -0.43 1.16
N SER A 213 7.34 -0.06 2.43
CA SER A 213 7.79 -0.91 3.54
C SER A 213 6.69 -1.04 4.59
N VAL A 214 6.83 -1.92 5.59
CA VAL A 214 5.86 -2.03 6.70
C VAL A 214 5.60 -0.66 7.35
N GLN A 215 6.64 0.16 7.55
CA GLN A 215 6.51 1.50 8.14
C GLN A 215 5.68 2.45 7.28
N VAL A 216 5.81 2.35 5.95
CA VAL A 216 4.96 3.11 5.02
C VAL A 216 3.54 2.55 5.04
N ARG A 217 3.35 1.23 5.06
CA ARG A 217 2.01 0.62 5.06
C ARG A 217 1.21 0.84 6.33
N ASN A 218 1.89 1.00 7.47
CA ASN A 218 1.26 1.40 8.73
C ASN A 218 0.66 2.83 8.66
N ALA A 219 1.14 3.68 7.74
CA ALA A 219 0.70 5.06 7.57
C ALA A 219 -0.19 5.27 6.33
N ALA A 220 0.28 4.79 5.18
CA ALA A 220 -0.35 4.98 3.87
C ALA A 220 -1.75 4.39 3.86
N THR A 221 -2.68 5.08 3.21
CA THR A 221 -4.08 4.68 3.13
C THR A 221 -4.50 4.41 1.69
N ILE A 222 -5.49 3.55 1.51
CA ILE A 222 -5.99 3.20 0.17
C ILE A 222 -6.58 4.41 -0.56
N GLY A 223 -7.33 5.26 0.16
CA GLY A 223 -7.91 6.49 -0.39
C GLY A 223 -6.83 7.51 -0.71
N GLY A 224 -5.80 7.63 0.14
CA GLY A 224 -4.62 8.45 -0.16
C GLY A 224 -3.88 7.99 -1.42
N ASN A 225 -3.73 6.67 -1.61
CA ASN A 225 -3.10 6.12 -2.80
C ASN A 225 -3.88 6.45 -4.09
N ILE A 226 -5.22 6.34 -4.04
CA ILE A 226 -6.10 6.69 -5.17
C ILE A 226 -6.10 8.21 -5.41
N ALA A 227 -6.29 9.01 -4.35
CA ALA A 227 -6.37 10.47 -4.43
C ALA A 227 -5.07 11.13 -4.91
N ASN A 228 -3.92 10.51 -4.66
CA ASN A 228 -2.63 10.97 -5.18
C ASN A 228 -2.60 10.94 -6.73
N GLY A 229 -3.41 10.07 -7.37
CA GLY A 229 -3.58 10.08 -8.82
C GLY A 229 -2.32 9.69 -9.61
N SER A 230 -1.37 9.02 -8.96
CA SER A 230 -0.10 8.67 -9.59
C SER A 230 -0.26 7.51 -10.57
N PRO A 231 0.29 7.60 -11.80
CA PRO A 231 0.22 6.51 -12.79
C PRO A 231 0.93 5.23 -12.35
N ILE A 232 1.80 5.31 -11.34
CA ILE A 232 2.59 4.21 -10.79
C ILE A 232 2.10 3.78 -9.41
N GLY A 233 0.91 4.22 -9.00
CA GLY A 233 0.24 3.67 -7.81
C GLY A 233 -0.09 2.19 -8.02
N ASP A 234 0.24 1.35 -7.04
CA ASP A 234 0.07 -0.10 -7.16
C ASP A 234 -1.39 -0.54 -6.92
N SER A 235 -2.18 0.18 -6.12
CA SER A 235 -3.55 -0.23 -5.80
C SER A 235 -4.57 -0.04 -6.92
N PRO A 236 -4.56 1.06 -7.71
CA PRO A 236 -5.56 1.28 -8.74
C PRO A 236 -5.62 0.18 -9.80
N PRO A 237 -4.50 -0.33 -10.37
CA PRO A 237 -4.57 -1.43 -11.33
C PRO A 237 -5.27 -2.68 -10.77
N ALA A 238 -4.98 -3.07 -9.52
CA ALA A 238 -5.62 -4.22 -8.89
C ALA A 238 -7.13 -4.01 -8.68
N LEU A 239 -7.52 -2.83 -8.18
CA LEU A 239 -8.91 -2.47 -7.96
C LEU A 239 -9.70 -2.34 -9.28
N ILE A 240 -9.10 -1.77 -10.33
CA ILE A 240 -9.71 -1.71 -11.68
C ILE A 240 -9.93 -3.11 -12.24
N ALA A 241 -8.95 -4.02 -12.07
CA ALA A 241 -9.06 -5.42 -12.51
C ALA A 241 -10.17 -6.17 -11.76
N LEU A 242 -10.42 -5.82 -10.49
CA LEU A 242 -11.55 -6.34 -9.70
C LEU A 242 -12.91 -5.71 -10.07
N GLY A 243 -12.93 -4.66 -10.90
CA GLY A 243 -14.14 -3.93 -11.25
C GLY A 243 -14.63 -2.99 -10.14
N ALA A 244 -13.71 -2.34 -9.47
CA ALA A 244 -14.03 -1.47 -8.34
C ALA A 244 -14.82 -0.21 -8.73
N THR A 245 -15.72 0.18 -7.82
CA THR A 245 -16.44 1.46 -7.82
C THR A 245 -15.82 2.37 -6.77
N LEU A 246 -15.47 3.59 -7.16
CA LEU A 246 -15.03 4.65 -6.25
C LEU A 246 -16.24 5.42 -5.72
N HIS A 247 -16.23 5.73 -4.43
CA HIS A 247 -17.26 6.52 -3.76
C HIS A 247 -16.69 7.88 -3.38
N LEU A 248 -17.23 8.94 -3.97
CA LEU A 248 -16.86 10.32 -3.72
C LEU A 248 -17.96 11.04 -2.94
N ARG A 249 -17.57 12.02 -2.12
CA ARG A 249 -18.48 12.79 -1.28
C ARG A 249 -18.11 14.26 -1.23
N ARG A 250 -19.12 15.12 -1.38
CA ARG A 250 -19.05 16.58 -1.23
C ARG A 250 -20.20 17.04 -0.34
N GLY A 251 -19.92 17.42 0.90
CA GLY A 251 -20.95 17.74 1.88
C GLY A 251 -21.93 16.57 2.08
N ARG A 252 -23.19 16.77 1.67
CA ARG A 252 -24.24 15.72 1.71
C ARG A 252 -24.35 14.91 0.42
N ASP A 253 -23.79 15.43 -0.68
CA ASP A 253 -23.88 14.80 -1.98
C ASP A 253 -22.87 13.66 -2.08
N ARG A 254 -23.29 12.55 -2.69
CA ARG A 254 -22.45 11.39 -2.95
C ARG A 254 -22.57 11.01 -4.42
N ARG A 255 -21.45 10.67 -5.04
CA ARG A 255 -21.41 10.10 -6.38
C ARG A 255 -20.50 8.88 -6.42
N ASN A 256 -20.81 8.00 -7.35
CA ASN A 256 -20.08 6.76 -7.57
C ASN A 256 -19.69 6.68 -9.04
N LEU A 257 -18.51 6.16 -9.31
CA LEU A 257 -18.03 5.91 -10.67
C LEU A 257 -17.12 4.68 -10.68
N PRO A 258 -16.97 3.98 -11.82
CA PRO A 258 -15.88 3.03 -12.01
C PRO A 258 -14.54 3.67 -11.66
N LEU A 259 -13.68 2.96 -10.94
CA LEU A 259 -12.42 3.53 -10.46
C LEU A 259 -11.53 4.05 -11.60
N GLU A 260 -11.52 3.36 -12.74
CA GLU A 260 -10.78 3.77 -13.93
C GLU A 260 -11.21 5.14 -14.50
N GLU A 261 -12.46 5.55 -14.30
CA GLU A 261 -12.98 6.85 -14.78
C GLU A 261 -12.53 8.02 -13.91
N PHE A 262 -12.06 7.75 -12.68
CA PHE A 262 -11.55 8.80 -11.79
C PHE A 262 -10.25 9.43 -12.31
N PHE A 263 -9.45 8.70 -13.09
CA PHE A 263 -8.16 9.17 -13.59
C PHE A 263 -8.31 9.73 -15.02
N ILE A 264 -8.47 11.04 -15.15
CA ILE A 264 -8.69 11.71 -16.44
C ILE A 264 -7.39 11.76 -17.24
N GLU A 265 -6.37 12.39 -16.66
CA GLU A 265 -5.07 12.64 -17.28
C GLU A 265 -3.98 12.63 -16.20
N TYR A 266 -2.70 12.65 -16.61
CA TYR A 266 -1.60 12.72 -15.66
C TYR A 266 -1.72 13.98 -14.78
N GLY A 267 -1.81 13.78 -13.46
CA GLY A 267 -1.98 14.87 -12.49
C GLY A 267 -3.38 15.49 -12.45
N LYS A 268 -4.38 14.89 -13.10
CA LYS A 268 -5.77 15.37 -13.10
C LYS A 268 -6.76 14.23 -12.86
N GLN A 269 -7.61 14.39 -11.86
CA GLN A 269 -8.64 13.42 -11.49
C GLN A 269 -10.03 14.04 -11.59
N ASP A 270 -11.06 13.20 -11.73
CA ASP A 270 -12.46 13.61 -11.62
C ASP A 270 -12.82 13.83 -10.14
N ARG A 271 -12.37 14.96 -9.59
CA ARG A 271 -12.64 15.39 -8.22
C ARG A 271 -13.10 16.85 -8.20
N ALA A 272 -14.33 17.08 -7.75
CA ALA A 272 -14.86 18.43 -7.62
C ALA A 272 -14.24 19.17 -6.42
N GLU A 273 -14.34 20.51 -6.41
CA GLU A 273 -13.93 21.33 -5.28
C GLU A 273 -14.74 20.97 -4.02
N GLY A 274 -14.05 20.75 -2.89
CA GLY A 274 -14.67 20.29 -1.64
C GLY A 274 -15.14 18.82 -1.66
N GLU A 275 -14.75 18.04 -2.68
CA GLU A 275 -15.05 16.61 -2.78
C GLU A 275 -13.87 15.73 -2.35
N PHE A 276 -14.14 14.69 -1.56
CA PHE A 276 -13.13 13.72 -1.11
C PHE A 276 -13.55 12.29 -1.41
N ILE A 277 -12.58 11.38 -1.39
CA ILE A 277 -12.84 9.94 -1.51
C ILE A 277 -13.36 9.43 -0.17
N GLU A 278 -14.57 8.88 -0.16
CA GLU A 278 -15.19 8.28 1.02
C GLU A 278 -14.78 6.80 1.16
N ALA A 279 -14.80 6.04 0.06
CA ALA A 279 -14.48 4.62 0.04
C ALA A 279 -14.22 4.11 -1.38
N VAL A 280 -13.75 2.87 -1.48
CA VAL A 280 -13.77 2.06 -2.71
C VAL A 280 -14.49 0.74 -2.42
N SER A 281 -15.22 0.20 -3.38
CA SER A 281 -15.86 -1.11 -3.26
C SER A 281 -15.70 -1.95 -4.51
N PHE A 282 -15.80 -3.26 -4.40
CA PHE A 282 -15.82 -4.18 -5.54
C PHE A 282 -16.65 -5.43 -5.20
N PRO A 283 -17.16 -6.16 -6.20
CA PRO A 283 -17.97 -7.35 -5.95
C PRO A 283 -17.14 -8.44 -5.28
N LEU A 284 -17.76 -9.13 -4.32
CA LEU A 284 -17.26 -10.43 -3.86
C LEU A 284 -17.42 -11.42 -5.02
N GLN A 285 -16.30 -11.99 -5.47
CA GLN A 285 -16.26 -12.82 -6.68
C GLN A 285 -15.22 -13.93 -6.54
N PRO A 286 -15.34 -15.03 -7.32
CA PRO A 286 -14.30 -16.05 -7.36
C PRO A 286 -12.94 -15.43 -7.67
N ASP A 287 -11.89 -15.87 -6.97
CA ASP A 287 -10.56 -15.31 -7.17
C ASP A 287 -9.98 -15.73 -8.51
N ARG A 288 -9.92 -14.77 -9.43
CA ARG A 288 -9.21 -14.85 -10.72
C ARG A 288 -8.15 -13.76 -10.84
N LEU A 289 -7.97 -12.96 -9.78
CA LEU A 289 -7.08 -11.82 -9.78
C LEU A 289 -5.63 -12.30 -9.68
N ARG A 290 -4.79 -11.82 -10.58
CA ARG A 290 -3.33 -11.88 -10.46
C ARG A 290 -2.73 -10.50 -10.64
N CYS A 291 -1.84 -10.16 -9.73
CA CYS A 291 -1.15 -8.88 -9.66
C CYS A 291 0.36 -9.12 -9.81
N TYR A 292 0.97 -8.49 -10.81
CA TYR A 292 2.38 -8.60 -11.08
C TYR A 292 3.05 -7.24 -10.97
N LYS A 293 3.93 -7.11 -9.98
CA LYS A 293 4.77 -5.93 -9.77
C LYS A 293 6.18 -6.17 -10.29
N LEU A 294 6.60 -5.39 -11.26
CA LEU A 294 7.95 -5.40 -11.82
C LEU A 294 8.68 -4.12 -11.45
N SER A 295 9.82 -4.27 -10.80
CA SER A 295 10.67 -3.19 -10.29
C SER A 295 12.14 -3.66 -10.27
N LYS A 296 13.11 -2.75 -10.07
CA LYS A 296 14.54 -3.12 -10.06
C LYS A 296 14.91 -3.96 -8.85
N ARG A 297 14.26 -3.70 -7.72
CA ARG A 297 14.37 -4.48 -6.47
C ARG A 297 12.98 -5.01 -6.09
N PHE A 298 12.93 -6.18 -5.45
CA PHE A 298 11.65 -6.78 -5.04
C PHE A 298 10.92 -5.91 -4.01
N ASP A 299 11.55 -5.68 -2.87
CA ASP A 299 10.92 -4.95 -1.76
C ASP A 299 11.27 -3.47 -1.76
N GLN A 300 10.32 -2.66 -1.27
CA GLN A 300 10.44 -1.21 -1.14
C GLN A 300 10.95 -0.54 -2.44
N ASP A 301 10.33 -0.87 -3.56
CA ASP A 301 10.62 -0.25 -4.86
C ASP A 301 9.33 0.16 -5.56
N ILE A 302 9.45 1.17 -6.42
CA ILE A 302 8.34 1.69 -7.22
C ILE A 302 8.26 0.88 -8.51
N SER A 303 7.05 0.48 -8.88
CA SER A 303 6.78 -0.26 -10.10
C SER A 303 7.29 0.48 -11.34
N ALA A 304 8.07 -0.23 -12.16
CA ALA A 304 8.20 0.13 -13.57
C ALA A 304 6.91 -0.27 -14.30
N VAL A 305 6.44 -1.50 -14.09
CA VAL A 305 5.18 -2.01 -14.62
C VAL A 305 4.43 -2.71 -13.50
N CYS A 306 3.16 -2.37 -13.32
CA CYS A 306 2.24 -3.08 -12.44
C CYS A 306 1.07 -3.57 -13.29
N GLY A 307 1.00 -4.86 -13.59
CA GLY A 307 -0.07 -5.47 -14.39
C GLY A 307 -1.00 -6.30 -13.52
N CYS A 308 -2.31 -6.07 -13.63
CA CYS A 308 -3.34 -6.77 -12.88
C CYS A 308 -4.39 -7.36 -13.82
N PHE A 309 -4.69 -8.64 -13.63
CA PHE A 309 -5.49 -9.45 -14.55
C PHE A 309 -6.59 -10.18 -13.79
N SER A 310 -7.81 -10.16 -14.32
CA SER A 310 -8.92 -10.98 -13.86
C SER A 310 -9.65 -11.53 -15.07
N ILE A 311 -9.44 -12.82 -15.36
CA ILE A 311 -9.94 -13.49 -16.57
C ILE A 311 -10.80 -14.68 -16.17
N THR A 312 -12.10 -14.63 -16.47
CA THR A 312 -13.03 -15.74 -16.21
C THR A 312 -13.14 -16.63 -17.45
N VAL A 313 -12.87 -17.92 -17.27
CA VAL A 313 -12.95 -18.93 -18.33
C VAL A 313 -14.09 -19.90 -18.00
N ALA A 314 -15.03 -20.07 -18.93
CA ALA A 314 -16.11 -21.04 -18.82
C ALA A 314 -16.09 -21.97 -20.03
N HIS A 315 -16.10 -23.29 -19.79
CA HIS A 315 -16.03 -24.31 -20.84
C HIS A 315 -14.87 -24.09 -21.83
N GLY A 316 -13.72 -23.64 -21.32
CA GLY A 316 -12.51 -23.38 -22.12
C GLY A 316 -12.55 -22.09 -22.95
N VAL A 317 -13.53 -21.21 -22.75
CA VAL A 317 -13.69 -19.93 -23.45
C VAL A 317 -13.64 -18.77 -22.46
N VAL A 318 -12.97 -17.67 -22.82
CA VAL A 318 -12.92 -16.44 -22.02
C VAL A 318 -14.29 -15.75 -22.07
N THR A 319 -14.92 -15.57 -20.91
CA THR A 319 -16.27 -14.99 -20.78
C THR A 319 -16.29 -13.61 -20.13
N ARG A 320 -15.27 -13.29 -19.33
CA ARG A 320 -15.05 -11.96 -18.75
C ARG A 320 -13.55 -11.71 -18.65
N VAL A 321 -13.13 -10.49 -18.95
CA VAL A 321 -11.71 -10.11 -18.93
C VAL A 321 -11.58 -8.67 -18.46
N ARG A 322 -10.78 -8.46 -17.42
CA ARG A 322 -10.34 -7.14 -16.95
C ARG A 322 -8.83 -7.16 -16.76
N ILE A 323 -8.14 -6.33 -17.51
CA ILE A 323 -6.69 -6.21 -17.54
C ILE A 323 -6.35 -4.74 -17.35
N ALA A 324 -5.66 -4.39 -16.28
CA ALA A 324 -5.33 -3.02 -15.93
C ALA A 324 -3.85 -2.87 -15.59
N PHE A 325 -3.29 -1.71 -15.94
CA PHE A 325 -1.87 -1.43 -15.78
C PHE A 325 -1.59 -0.10 -15.10
N GLY A 326 -0.58 -0.09 -14.24
CA GLY A 326 0.15 1.08 -13.77
C GLY A 326 1.54 1.16 -14.41
N GLY A 327 2.06 2.38 -14.59
CA GLY A 327 3.37 2.65 -15.17
C GLY A 327 3.45 2.51 -16.70
N MET A 328 2.32 2.29 -17.36
CA MET A 328 2.23 2.11 -18.82
C MET A 328 1.64 3.32 -19.57
N ALA A 329 1.02 4.26 -18.86
CA ALA A 329 0.42 5.48 -19.39
C ALA A 329 0.46 6.61 -18.34
N GLY A 330 -0.08 7.78 -18.70
CA GLY A 330 -0.23 8.93 -17.78
C GLY A 330 -1.23 8.69 -16.63
N THR A 331 -2.06 7.66 -16.74
CA THR A 331 -3.04 7.22 -15.73
C THR A 331 -3.06 5.69 -15.63
N PRO A 332 -3.48 5.11 -14.48
CA PRO A 332 -3.82 3.70 -14.42
C PRO A 332 -5.04 3.43 -15.31
N LYS A 333 -4.93 2.51 -16.27
CA LYS A 333 -6.02 2.23 -17.21
C LYS A 333 -6.07 0.77 -17.67
N ARG A 334 -7.19 0.40 -18.28
CA ARG A 334 -7.42 -0.91 -18.88
C ARG A 334 -6.71 -1.08 -20.23
N ALA A 335 -6.37 -2.32 -20.56
CA ALA A 335 -5.86 -2.75 -21.85
C ALA A 335 -7.04 -3.19 -22.75
N ALA A 336 -7.83 -2.22 -23.23
CA ALA A 336 -9.12 -2.49 -23.86
C ALA A 336 -9.01 -3.28 -25.17
N ASN A 337 -7.96 -3.04 -25.96
CA ASN A 337 -7.74 -3.78 -27.20
C ASN A 337 -7.32 -5.22 -26.91
N VAL A 338 -6.42 -5.44 -25.94
CA VAL A 338 -6.06 -6.80 -25.49
C VAL A 338 -7.27 -7.57 -24.93
N GLU A 339 -8.11 -6.90 -24.15
CA GLU A 339 -9.36 -7.48 -23.63
C GLU A 339 -10.31 -7.90 -24.77
N ALA A 340 -10.45 -7.07 -25.81
CA ALA A 340 -11.29 -7.35 -26.97
C ALA A 340 -10.77 -8.54 -27.79
N GLU A 341 -9.45 -8.72 -27.89
CA GLU A 341 -8.86 -9.88 -28.56
C GLU A 341 -9.09 -11.19 -27.80
N LEU A 342 -9.21 -11.15 -26.46
CA LEU A 342 -9.37 -12.35 -25.64
C LEU A 342 -10.84 -12.77 -25.47
N ILE A 343 -11.78 -11.83 -25.39
CA ILE A 343 -13.17 -12.13 -25.08
C ILE A 343 -13.81 -13.04 -26.15
N GLY A 344 -14.48 -14.11 -25.72
CA GLY A 344 -15.11 -15.09 -26.62
C GLY A 344 -14.13 -16.05 -27.30
N GLN A 345 -12.82 -15.88 -27.13
CA GLN A 345 -11.83 -16.82 -27.64
C GLN A 345 -11.65 -18.01 -26.70
N ARG A 346 -11.17 -19.12 -27.29
CA ARG A 346 -10.69 -20.26 -26.51
C ARG A 346 -9.54 -19.80 -25.60
N TRP A 347 -9.47 -20.26 -24.36
CA TRP A 347 -8.33 -19.99 -23.50
C TRP A 347 -7.18 -20.95 -23.83
N SER A 348 -6.25 -20.50 -24.68
CA SER A 348 -5.07 -21.28 -25.10
C SER A 348 -3.85 -20.39 -25.38
N GLU A 349 -2.66 -20.98 -25.39
CA GLU A 349 -1.41 -20.25 -25.61
C GLU A 349 -1.40 -19.54 -26.97
N GLU A 350 -1.99 -20.14 -28.00
CA GLU A 350 -2.09 -19.56 -29.33
C GLU A 350 -2.93 -18.28 -29.32
N THR A 351 -4.08 -18.29 -28.66
CA THR A 351 -4.97 -17.11 -28.53
C THR A 351 -4.34 -16.02 -27.68
N VAL A 352 -3.66 -16.40 -26.59
CA VAL A 352 -2.94 -15.46 -25.71
C VAL A 352 -1.80 -14.80 -26.48
N THR A 353 -1.02 -15.58 -27.23
CA THR A 353 0.08 -15.07 -28.06
C THR A 353 -0.42 -14.14 -29.15
N ALA A 354 -1.56 -14.47 -29.79
CA ALA A 354 -2.18 -13.63 -30.80
C ALA A 354 -2.65 -12.27 -30.26
N ALA A 355 -3.00 -12.16 -28.97
CA ALA A 355 -3.42 -10.91 -28.34
C ALA A 355 -2.25 -9.99 -27.93
N LEU A 356 -1.01 -10.49 -27.86
CA LEU A 356 0.15 -9.71 -27.38
C LEU A 356 0.46 -8.43 -28.17
N PRO A 357 0.30 -8.37 -29.50
CA PRO A 357 0.52 -7.14 -30.26
C PRO A 357 -0.39 -5.98 -29.84
N ALA A 358 -1.64 -6.26 -29.41
CA ALA A 358 -2.65 -5.26 -29.05
C ALA A 358 -2.23 -4.37 -27.86
N PHE A 359 -1.27 -4.83 -27.03
CA PHE A 359 -0.67 -3.99 -25.99
C PHE A 359 -0.05 -2.70 -26.53
N ALA A 360 0.46 -2.70 -27.76
CA ALA A 360 1.05 -1.51 -28.39
C ALA A 360 0.00 -0.50 -28.87
N GLU A 361 -1.26 -0.93 -29.04
CA GLU A 361 -2.40 -0.06 -29.34
C GLU A 361 -2.95 0.55 -28.06
N ASP A 362 -2.92 -0.21 -26.97
CA ASP A 362 -3.33 0.28 -25.65
C ASP A 362 -2.31 1.22 -25.01
N PHE A 363 -1.01 0.99 -25.19
CA PHE A 363 0.02 1.70 -24.43
C PHE A 363 1.21 2.17 -25.28
N SER A 364 1.66 3.38 -25.00
CA SER A 364 2.93 3.95 -25.47
C SER A 364 3.75 4.41 -24.25
N PRO A 365 4.43 3.48 -23.54
CA PRO A 365 5.09 3.78 -22.28
C PRO A 365 6.31 4.70 -22.47
N MET A 366 6.67 5.43 -21.40
CA MET A 366 7.85 6.30 -21.39
C MET A 366 9.11 5.54 -20.97
N SER A 367 10.27 6.00 -21.44
CA SER A 367 11.57 5.60 -20.88
C SER A 367 11.96 6.51 -19.71
N ASP A 368 12.45 5.93 -18.62
CA ASP A 368 12.98 6.67 -17.48
C ASP A 368 14.13 5.90 -16.80
N MET A 369 14.61 6.40 -15.66
CA MET A 369 15.66 5.73 -14.89
C MET A 369 15.26 4.32 -14.40
N ARG A 370 13.96 3.98 -14.36
CA ARG A 370 13.46 2.66 -13.91
C ARG A 370 13.49 1.64 -15.03
N ALA A 371 13.04 2.01 -16.23
CA ALA A 371 13.00 1.11 -17.38
C ALA A 371 12.83 1.88 -18.69
N SER A 372 13.30 1.30 -19.80
CA SER A 372 12.99 1.76 -21.14
C SER A 372 11.54 1.47 -21.51
N ALA A 373 10.99 2.25 -22.45
CA ALA A 373 9.67 2.04 -23.03
C ALA A 373 9.51 0.62 -23.62
N GLU A 374 10.53 0.15 -24.35
CA GLU A 374 10.56 -1.20 -24.92
C GLU A 374 10.47 -2.28 -23.85
N TYR A 375 11.26 -2.16 -22.78
CA TYR A 375 11.21 -3.11 -21.67
C TYR A 375 9.84 -3.12 -20.96
N ARG A 376 9.22 -1.95 -20.81
CA ARG A 376 7.87 -1.84 -20.20
C ARG A 376 6.82 -2.55 -21.05
N LEU A 377 6.83 -2.33 -22.37
CA LEU A 377 5.88 -2.95 -23.29
C LEU A 377 6.08 -4.47 -23.36
N GLU A 378 7.32 -4.92 -23.43
CA GLU A 378 7.66 -6.34 -23.43
C GLU A 378 7.29 -7.02 -22.11
N ALA A 379 7.51 -6.35 -20.98
CA ALA A 379 7.07 -6.84 -19.68
C ALA A 379 5.54 -6.98 -19.59
N ALA A 380 4.76 -6.03 -20.12
CA ALA A 380 3.31 -6.12 -20.12
C ALA A 380 2.79 -7.33 -20.90
N ARG A 381 3.39 -7.62 -22.07
CA ARG A 381 3.11 -8.84 -22.86
C ARG A 381 3.44 -10.10 -22.09
N ASN A 382 4.63 -10.16 -21.50
CA ASN A 382 5.08 -11.32 -20.74
C ASN A 382 4.27 -11.53 -19.46
N MET A 383 3.66 -10.49 -18.89
CA MET A 383 2.72 -10.65 -17.76
C MET A 383 1.43 -11.37 -18.19
N LEU A 384 0.93 -11.18 -19.41
CA LEU A 384 -0.22 -11.95 -19.90
C LEU A 384 0.15 -13.42 -20.14
N LEU A 385 1.32 -13.70 -20.73
CA LEU A 385 1.83 -15.07 -20.85
C LEU A 385 2.03 -15.72 -19.47
N ARG A 386 2.58 -14.98 -18.51
CA ARG A 386 2.72 -15.42 -17.13
C ARG A 386 1.37 -15.79 -16.52
N TYR A 387 0.33 -14.96 -16.72
CA TYR A 387 -1.02 -15.27 -16.27
C TYR A 387 -1.53 -16.60 -16.84
N PHE A 388 -1.37 -16.80 -18.15
CA PHE A 388 -1.77 -18.04 -18.81
C PHE A 388 -1.05 -19.27 -18.24
N HIS A 389 0.28 -19.21 -18.11
CA HIS A 389 1.06 -20.32 -17.57
C HIS A 389 0.73 -20.60 -16.10
N GLU A 390 0.53 -19.56 -15.28
CA GLU A 390 0.11 -19.70 -13.88
C GLU A 390 -1.27 -20.35 -13.77
N ASP A 391 -2.23 -19.93 -14.60
CA ASP A 391 -3.58 -20.51 -14.65
C ASP A 391 -3.57 -21.98 -15.13
N ALA A 392 -2.60 -22.34 -15.97
CA ALA A 392 -2.34 -23.71 -16.40
C ALA A 392 -1.56 -24.54 -15.35
N GLY A 393 -1.22 -23.97 -14.20
CA GLY A 393 -0.54 -24.65 -13.09
C GLY A 393 0.98 -24.70 -13.19
N ALA A 394 1.60 -23.92 -14.07
CA ALA A 394 3.05 -23.81 -14.12
C ALA A 394 3.61 -22.97 -12.97
N ALA A 395 4.79 -23.33 -12.48
CA ALA A 395 5.53 -22.53 -11.51
C ALA A 395 6.17 -21.32 -12.22
N VAL A 396 5.69 -20.12 -11.92
CA VAL A 396 6.11 -18.87 -12.62
C VAL A 396 6.71 -17.81 -11.69
N ASN A 397 6.73 -18.05 -10.37
CA ASN A 397 7.14 -17.07 -9.39
C ASN A 397 8.53 -17.36 -8.84
N VAL A 398 9.50 -16.51 -9.19
CA VAL A 398 10.88 -16.62 -8.68
C VAL A 398 10.95 -16.52 -7.14
N LEU A 399 10.00 -15.84 -6.50
CA LEU A 399 9.95 -15.71 -5.04
C LEU A 399 9.44 -16.97 -4.32
N GLU A 400 8.90 -17.95 -5.05
CA GLU A 400 8.46 -19.24 -4.50
C GLU A 400 9.54 -20.33 -4.65
N VAL A 401 10.66 -20.02 -5.29
CA VAL A 401 11.79 -20.96 -5.43
C VAL A 401 12.51 -21.09 -4.09
N THR A 402 12.59 -22.32 -3.58
CA THR A 402 13.34 -22.62 -2.34
C THR A 402 14.83 -22.82 -2.67
N PRO A 403 15.76 -22.19 -1.93
CA PRO A 403 17.21 -22.33 -2.12
C PRO A 403 17.78 -23.74 -1.89
#